data_AF-A0A952VB17-F1
#
_entry.id   AF-A0A952VB17-F1
#
_cell.length_a   1.000
_cell.length_b   1.000
_cell.length_c   1.000
_cell.angle_alpha   90.00
_cell.angle_beta   90.00
_cell.angle_gamma   90.00
#
_symmetry.space_group_name_H-M   'P 1'
#
loop_
_entity.id
_entity.type
_entity.pdbx_description
1 polymer ?
#
loop_
_entity_poly.entity_id
_entity_poly.type
_entity_poly.pdbx_seq_one_letter_code
_entity_poly.pdbx_strand_id
1 'polypeptide(L)'
;MRSLFLPTAACILLFAIAGVAQTQRTEGRVFWRGMVDDRVHLVIKGTSLESRTISGSENPVGVYSFTTPLPGSPVAVQAIRKEGRGKVTVIQQPAEDNGFTAIVEIYDDRGGAREYQLDISWR
;
A
#
# COMPACT_ATOMS: atom_id res chain seq x y z
N MET A 1 -68.18 -20.40 37.41
CA MET A 1 -66.86 -21.06 37.32
C MET A 1 -66.07 -20.35 36.23
N ARG A 2 -64.98 -19.69 36.62
CA ARG A 2 -64.10 -18.88 35.76
C ARG A 2 -63.09 -19.79 35.07
N SER A 3 -62.91 -19.63 33.76
CA SER A 3 -61.71 -20.10 33.06
C SER A 3 -61.07 -18.90 32.37
N LEU A 4 -59.97 -18.43 32.96
CA LEU A 4 -59.11 -17.38 32.45
C LEU A 4 -58.36 -17.88 31.21
N PHE A 5 -58.38 -17.06 30.15
CA PHE A 5 -57.37 -17.10 29.09
C PHE A 5 -56.13 -16.35 29.55
N LEU A 6 -54.95 -16.95 29.40
CA LEU A 6 -53.64 -16.31 29.51
C LEU A 6 -52.74 -16.89 28.41
N PRO A 7 -52.19 -16.07 27.49
CA PRO A 7 -51.22 -16.54 26.51
C PRO A 7 -49.82 -16.49 27.12
N THR A 8 -49.12 -17.61 27.17
CA THR A 8 -47.74 -17.67 27.66
C THR A 8 -46.78 -17.18 26.58
N ALA A 9 -45.92 -16.24 26.97
CA ALA A 9 -44.99 -15.49 26.16
C ALA A 9 -43.98 -16.35 25.38
N ALA A 10 -43.81 -16.04 24.09
CA ALA A 10 -42.66 -16.47 23.31
C ALA A 10 -41.48 -15.52 23.61
N CYS A 11 -40.51 -15.97 24.40
CA CYS A 11 -39.22 -15.29 24.52
C CYS A 11 -38.39 -15.55 23.27
N ILE A 12 -38.45 -14.64 22.29
CA ILE A 12 -37.53 -14.62 21.16
C ILE A 12 -36.20 -14.08 21.69
N LEU A 13 -35.22 -14.98 21.86
CA LEU A 13 -33.83 -14.63 22.11
C LEU A 13 -33.27 -13.93 20.86
N LEU A 14 -33.29 -12.60 20.88
CA LEU A 14 -32.54 -11.77 19.94
C LEU A 14 -31.04 -11.95 20.21
N PHE A 15 -30.41 -12.87 19.51
CA PHE A 15 -28.96 -12.83 19.33
C PHE A 15 -28.65 -11.60 18.47
N ALA A 16 -28.29 -10.49 19.11
CA ALA A 16 -27.62 -9.39 18.43
C ALA A 16 -26.27 -9.90 17.93
N ILE A 17 -26.19 -10.29 16.66
CA ILE A 17 -24.91 -10.50 16.00
C ILE A 17 -24.31 -9.10 15.87
N ALA A 18 -23.42 -8.75 16.79
CA ALA A 18 -22.56 -7.60 16.62
C ALA A 18 -21.74 -7.86 15.35
N GLY A 19 -22.18 -7.27 14.23
CA GLY A 19 -21.42 -7.27 13.00
C GLY A 19 -20.12 -6.54 13.28
N VAL A 20 -19.05 -7.29 13.54
CA VAL A 20 -17.70 -6.73 13.56
C VAL A 20 -17.47 -6.27 12.13
N ALA A 21 -17.54 -4.96 11.88
CA ALA A 21 -17.10 -4.39 10.63
C ALA A 21 -15.63 -4.76 10.49
N GLN A 22 -15.36 -5.79 9.69
CA GLN A 22 -14.01 -6.15 9.33
C GLN A 22 -13.50 -4.96 8.53
N THR A 23 -12.67 -4.09 9.14
CA THR A 23 -11.79 -3.22 8.36
C THR A 23 -11.02 -4.17 7.46
N GLN A 24 -11.42 -4.21 6.19
CA GLN A 24 -10.73 -4.99 5.19
C GLN A 24 -9.33 -4.38 5.14
N ARG A 25 -8.35 -5.05 5.75
CA ARG A 25 -6.95 -4.65 5.59
C ARG A 25 -6.68 -4.80 4.11
N THR A 26 -6.58 -3.68 3.42
CA THR A 26 -6.21 -3.66 2.02
C THR A 26 -4.74 -4.00 1.96
N GLU A 27 -4.44 -5.29 1.85
CA GLU A 27 -3.09 -5.75 1.58
C GLU A 27 -2.83 -5.67 0.07
N GLY A 28 -1.66 -5.21 -0.31
CA GLY A 28 -1.33 -5.06 -1.72
C GLY A 28 0.14 -4.82 -1.97
N ARG A 29 0.50 -4.83 -3.25
CA ARG A 29 1.88 -4.71 -3.70
C ARG A 29 1.98 -4.10 -5.09
N VAL A 30 3.08 -3.41 -5.33
CA VAL A 30 3.62 -3.13 -6.67
C VAL A 30 5.02 -3.71 -6.80
N PHE A 31 5.25 -4.41 -7.90
CA PHE A 31 6.59 -4.81 -8.35
C PHE A 31 7.10 -3.74 -9.29
N TRP A 32 8.36 -3.33 -9.14
CA TRP A 32 8.99 -2.35 -10.02
C TRP A 32 10.38 -2.81 -10.43
N ARG A 33 10.72 -2.60 -11.70
CA ARG A 33 12.04 -2.85 -12.28
C ARG A 33 12.43 -1.70 -13.19
N GLY A 34 13.60 -1.11 -12.97
CA GLY A 34 14.08 0.01 -13.78
C GLY A 34 15.54 0.35 -13.51
N MET A 35 16.04 1.33 -14.27
CA MET A 35 17.42 1.80 -14.17
C MET A 35 17.52 2.93 -13.15
N VAL A 36 18.54 2.89 -12.30
CA VAL A 36 18.85 3.93 -11.32
C VAL A 36 20.31 4.34 -11.48
N ASP A 37 20.53 5.65 -11.56
CA ASP A 37 21.83 6.30 -11.50
C ASP A 37 21.73 7.38 -10.43
N ASP A 38 22.46 7.24 -9.32
CA ASP A 38 22.43 8.12 -8.15
C ASP A 38 21.10 8.12 -7.35
N ARG A 39 20.15 9.04 -7.58
CA ARG A 39 18.97 9.16 -6.71
C ARG A 39 17.66 9.28 -7.46
N VAL A 40 16.73 8.38 -7.15
CA VAL A 40 15.41 8.30 -7.77
C VAL A 40 14.32 8.18 -6.71
N HIS A 41 13.22 8.89 -6.90
CA HIS A 41 11.98 8.77 -6.14
C HIS A 41 10.92 8.05 -6.97
N LEU A 42 10.41 6.94 -6.45
CA LEU A 42 9.21 6.29 -6.96
C LEU A 42 8.00 6.88 -6.23
N VAL A 43 7.15 7.61 -6.95
CA VAL A 43 5.95 8.26 -6.43
C VAL A 43 4.74 7.41 -6.78
N ILE A 44 4.04 6.93 -5.75
CA ILE A 44 3.02 5.88 -5.88
C ILE A 44 1.68 6.39 -5.35
N LYS A 45 0.63 6.24 -6.17
CA LYS A 45 -0.75 6.60 -5.80
C LYS A 45 -1.76 5.77 -6.60
N GLY A 46 -2.69 5.09 -5.93
CA GLY A 46 -3.61 4.18 -6.61
C GLY A 46 -2.85 3.12 -7.41
N THR A 47 -3.09 3.05 -8.72
CA THR A 47 -2.38 2.17 -9.67
C THR A 47 -1.31 2.89 -10.48
N SER A 48 -0.96 4.12 -10.10
CA SER A 48 0.06 4.91 -10.78
C SER A 48 1.39 4.82 -10.04
N LEU A 49 2.47 4.74 -10.83
CA LEU A 49 3.84 4.85 -10.37
C LEU A 49 4.61 5.76 -11.32
N GLU A 50 5.11 6.87 -10.79
CA GLU A 50 6.03 7.78 -11.48
C GLU A 50 7.45 7.58 -10.95
N SER A 51 8.44 7.73 -11.82
CA SER A 51 9.85 7.80 -11.44
C SER A 51 10.33 9.23 -11.58
N ARG A 52 10.89 9.81 -10.52
CA ARG A 52 11.47 11.15 -10.52
C ARG A 52 12.95 11.07 -10.21
N THR A 53 13.77 11.50 -11.15
CA THR A 53 15.22 11.63 -10.96
C THR A 53 15.50 12.85 -10.08
N ILE A 54 16.17 12.64 -8.95
CA ILE A 54 16.57 13.70 -8.03
C ILE A 54 18.03 14.10 -8.31
N SER A 55 18.88 13.13 -8.63
CA SER A 55 20.24 13.33 -9.10
C SER A 55 20.68 12.13 -9.94
N GLY A 56 21.74 12.31 -10.74
CA GLY A 56 22.19 11.34 -11.74
C GLY A 56 21.47 11.48 -13.07
N SER A 57 21.61 10.45 -13.92
CA SER A 57 21.03 10.45 -15.26
C SER A 57 19.54 10.08 -15.24
N GLU A 58 18.74 10.81 -16.01
CA GLU A 58 17.32 10.47 -16.19
C GLU A 58 17.17 9.16 -16.95
N ASN A 59 16.25 8.32 -16.49
CA ASN A 59 15.91 7.03 -17.09
C ASN A 59 14.39 6.91 -17.23
N PRO A 60 13.88 6.12 -18.18
CA PRO A 60 12.46 5.78 -18.23
C PRO A 60 11.99 5.17 -16.91
N VAL A 61 10.68 5.29 -16.62
CA VAL A 61 10.07 4.75 -15.41
C VAL A 61 10.34 3.25 -15.19
N GLY A 62 10.63 2.50 -16.26
CA GLY A 62 10.83 1.06 -16.21
C GLY A 62 9.51 0.30 -16.35
N VAL A 63 9.47 -0.91 -15.78
CA VAL A 63 8.30 -1.80 -15.82
C VAL A 63 7.77 -1.97 -14.40
N TYR A 64 6.46 -1.86 -14.23
CA TYR A 64 5.81 -2.12 -12.95
C TYR A 64 4.47 -2.84 -13.11
N SER A 65 4.06 -3.52 -12.03
CA SER A 65 2.78 -4.24 -11.98
C SER A 65 2.21 -4.23 -10.57
N PHE A 66 0.95 -3.80 -10.44
CA PHE A 66 0.22 -3.75 -9.18
C PHE A 66 -0.62 -5.03 -9.01
N THR A 67 -0.58 -5.64 -7.82
CA THR A 67 -1.54 -6.68 -7.44
C THR A 67 -2.87 -6.06 -7.00
N THR A 68 -2.80 -4.86 -6.46
CA THR A 68 -3.92 -4.08 -5.91
C THR A 68 -3.53 -2.60 -5.97
N PRO A 69 -4.45 -1.64 -6.10
CA PRO A 69 -4.10 -0.23 -5.97
C PRO A 69 -3.61 0.11 -4.56
N LEU A 70 -2.69 1.08 -4.44
CA LEU A 70 -2.43 1.73 -3.15
C LEU A 70 -3.73 2.43 -2.71
N PRO A 71 -4.29 2.13 -1.52
CA PRO A 71 -5.59 2.63 -1.12
C PRO A 71 -5.58 4.13 -0.88
N GLY A 72 -6.73 4.77 -1.09
CA GLY A 72 -6.99 6.16 -0.69
C GLY A 72 -7.23 6.29 0.82
N SER A 73 -6.42 5.60 1.63
CA SER A 73 -6.45 5.65 3.09
C SER A 73 -5.04 5.45 3.65
N PRO A 74 -4.74 5.88 4.89
CA PRO A 74 -3.44 5.64 5.48
C PRO A 74 -3.18 4.14 5.65
N VAL A 75 -2.03 3.67 5.16
CA VAL A 75 -1.55 2.30 5.28
C VAL A 75 -0.04 2.29 5.45
N ALA A 76 0.50 1.24 6.07
CA ALA A 76 1.94 1.14 6.26
C ALA A 76 2.61 0.57 4.99
N VAL A 77 3.29 1.43 4.25
CA VAL A 77 4.09 1.03 3.07
C VAL A 77 5.49 0.61 3.50
N GLN A 78 5.96 -0.49 2.91
CA GLN A 78 7.32 -1.01 3.04
C GLN A 78 7.88 -1.30 1.66
N ALA A 79 9.20 -1.17 1.50
CA ALA A 79 9.90 -1.44 0.25
C ALA A 79 11.09 -2.36 0.50
N ILE A 80 11.21 -3.42 -0.29
CA ILE A 80 12.30 -4.38 -0.23
C ILE A 80 13.01 -4.39 -1.58
N ARG A 81 14.34 -4.23 -1.54
CA ARG A 81 15.21 -4.41 -2.71
C ARG A 81 15.43 -5.90 -2.97
N LYS A 82 15.06 -6.37 -4.16
CA LYS A 82 15.30 -7.73 -4.65
C LYS A 82 16.60 -7.83 -5.44
N GLU A 83 16.89 -6.80 -6.24
CA GLU A 83 18.12 -6.65 -7.03
C GLU A 83 18.60 -5.20 -6.98
N GLY A 84 19.90 -4.97 -7.17
CA GLY A 84 20.54 -3.67 -7.08
C GLY A 84 21.38 -3.50 -5.80
N ARG A 85 22.13 -2.40 -5.75
CA ARG A 85 23.29 -2.26 -4.85
C ARG A 85 23.19 -1.10 -3.85
N GLY A 86 22.31 -0.14 -4.13
CA GLY A 86 22.04 1.06 -3.34
C GLY A 86 20.96 0.85 -2.29
N LYS A 87 20.71 1.88 -1.48
CA LYS A 87 19.73 1.85 -0.38
C LYS A 87 18.32 2.11 -0.91
N VAL A 88 17.32 1.49 -0.28
CA VAL A 88 15.90 1.70 -0.56
C VAL A 88 15.21 2.11 0.73
N THR A 89 14.44 3.19 0.71
CA THR A 89 13.78 3.73 1.92
C THR A 89 12.44 4.33 1.57
N VAL A 90 11.41 4.05 2.37
CA VAL A 90 10.13 4.75 2.28
C VAL A 90 10.27 6.08 3.00
N ILE A 91 10.36 7.18 2.24
CA ILE A 91 10.58 8.53 2.79
C ILE A 91 9.27 9.29 3.00
N GLN A 92 8.17 8.81 2.41
CA GLN A 92 6.82 9.34 2.65
C GLN A 92 5.79 8.20 2.68
N GLN A 93 4.99 8.15 3.73
CA GLN A 93 3.83 7.26 3.86
C GLN A 93 2.57 7.92 3.27
N PRO A 94 1.60 7.15 2.75
CA PRO A 94 0.34 7.70 2.28
C PRO A 94 -0.47 8.25 3.46
N ALA A 95 -0.83 9.52 3.39
CA ALA A 95 -1.59 10.22 4.41
C ALA A 95 -2.60 11.18 3.76
N GLU A 96 -3.59 11.63 4.52
CA GLU A 96 -4.64 12.50 4.00
C GLU A 96 -4.08 13.82 3.46
N ASP A 97 -3.09 14.40 4.15
CA ASP A 97 -2.44 15.67 3.82
C ASP A 97 -1.61 15.64 2.52
N ASN A 98 -1.14 14.46 2.10
CA ASN A 98 -0.41 14.25 0.85
C ASN A 98 -1.25 13.54 -0.23
N GLY A 99 -2.57 13.45 -0.01
CA GLY A 99 -3.51 12.84 -0.95
C GLY A 99 -3.26 11.35 -1.18
N PHE A 100 -2.86 10.64 -0.12
CA PHE A 100 -2.55 9.21 -0.07
C PHE A 100 -1.44 8.78 -1.03
N THR A 101 -0.35 9.55 -1.03
CA THR A 101 0.82 9.33 -1.89
C THR A 101 1.98 8.77 -1.07
N ALA A 102 2.54 7.65 -1.51
CA ALA A 102 3.77 7.09 -0.95
C ALA A 102 4.97 7.47 -1.82
N ILE A 103 6.13 7.69 -1.19
CA ILE A 103 7.40 7.93 -1.90
C ILE A 103 8.45 6.95 -1.40
N VAL A 104 9.00 6.18 -2.34
CA VAL A 104 10.14 5.27 -2.11
C VAL A 104 11.36 5.86 -2.76
N GLU A 105 12.38 6.16 -1.97
CA GLU A 105 13.69 6.60 -2.44
C GLU A 105 14.58 5.39 -2.72
N ILE A 106 15.26 5.43 -3.87
CA ILE A 106 16.40 4.58 -4.20
C ILE A 106 17.62 5.50 -4.29
N TYR A 107 18.67 5.16 -3.53
CA TYR A 107 19.93 5.89 -3.52
C TYR A 107 21.11 4.95 -3.79
N ASP A 108 21.72 5.10 -4.97
CA ASP A 108 22.93 4.42 -5.44
C ASP A 108 24.12 5.38 -5.46
N ASP A 109 24.87 5.42 -4.38
CA ASP A 109 26.07 6.27 -4.26
C ASP A 109 27.23 5.84 -5.17
N ARG A 110 27.09 4.72 -5.89
CA ARG A 110 28.07 4.26 -6.86
C ARG A 110 27.66 4.74 -8.24
N GLY A 111 28.60 5.39 -8.93
CA GLY A 111 28.36 5.91 -10.28
C GLY A 111 27.95 4.84 -11.29
N GLY A 112 27.19 5.28 -12.29
CA GLY A 112 26.79 4.51 -13.46
C GLY A 112 25.50 3.76 -13.24
N ALA A 113 24.56 3.93 -14.17
CA ALA A 113 23.23 3.33 -14.12
C ALA A 113 23.27 1.80 -13.95
N ARG A 114 22.41 1.26 -13.08
CA ARG A 114 22.19 -0.18 -12.88
C ARG A 114 20.71 -0.50 -12.77
N GLU A 115 20.36 -1.74 -13.10
CA GLU A 115 18.99 -2.24 -12.92
C GLU A 115 18.73 -2.48 -11.42
N TYR A 116 17.54 -2.11 -10.98
CA TYR A 116 17.00 -2.39 -9.66
C TYR A 116 15.69 -3.13 -9.79
N GLN A 117 15.42 -4.00 -8.82
CA GLN A 117 14.12 -4.66 -8.67
C GLN A 117 13.62 -4.48 -7.25
N LEU A 118 12.41 -3.96 -7.11
CA LEU A 118 11.80 -3.65 -5.82
C LEU A 118 10.45 -4.35 -5.68
N ASP A 119 10.21 -4.85 -4.47
CA ASP A 119 8.90 -5.26 -3.97
C ASP A 119 8.40 -4.19 -3.00
N ILE A 120 7.34 -3.48 -3.34
CA ILE A 120 6.77 -2.42 -2.51
C ILE A 120 5.37 -2.84 -2.07
N SER A 121 5.11 -2.96 -0.77
CA SER A 121 3.89 -3.56 -0.22
C SER A 121 3.26 -2.75 0.90
N TRP A 122 1.95 -2.92 1.10
CA TRP A 122 1.18 -2.28 2.17
C TRP A 122 0.17 -3.23 2.81
N ARG A 123 -0.24 -2.89 4.04
CA ARG A 123 -1.23 -3.59 4.87
C ARG A 123 -1.76 -2.69 5.99
#